data_AF-A0AA88HJH9-F1
#
_entry.id   AF-A0AA88HJH9-F1
#
_cell.length_a   1.000
_cell.length_b   1.000
_cell.length_c   1.000
_cell.angle_alpha   90.00
_cell.angle_beta   90.00
_cell.angle_gamma   90.00
#
_symmetry.space_group_name_H-M   'P 1'
#
loop_
_entity.id
_entity.type
_entity.pdbx_description
1 polymer ?
#
loop_
_entity_poly.entity_id
_entity_poly.type
_entity_poly.pdbx_seq_one_letter_code
_entity_poly.pdbx_strand_id
1 'polypeptide(L)'
;MYLIIEIIKISYGNPCAPPLVVASNIDEKTLKKDGVCAASLPTTMGIVAGFLVQNSLKYLLKFGQVTKYLGYSALTDFFPTMELKPNTTCEDSFCRKQQSTKKLIEKPIVEPPKEETVVHEEDWGITLVDESAVVDESKKEVAKGLSYAYEVPVSDVTSEEPVVQEEGDLDDLMAKLKSL
;
A
#
# COMPACT_ATOMS: atom_id res chain seq x y z
N MET A 1 -25.10 -8.61 -0.95
CA MET A 1 -24.43 -9.01 -2.22
C MET A 1 -24.82 -8.09 -3.37
N TYR A 2 -26.12 -7.82 -3.59
CA TYR A 2 -26.59 -6.93 -4.66
C TYR A 2 -26.04 -5.49 -4.60
N LEU A 3 -25.91 -4.90 -3.41
CA LEU A 3 -25.43 -3.52 -3.23
C LEU A 3 -23.94 -3.33 -3.62
N ILE A 4 -23.11 -4.37 -3.45
CA ILE A 4 -21.67 -4.32 -3.82
C ILE A 4 -21.51 -4.43 -5.35
N ILE A 5 -22.40 -5.18 -6.02
CA ILE A 5 -22.41 -5.34 -7.48
C ILE A 5 -22.82 -4.04 -8.19
N GLU A 6 -23.72 -3.25 -7.59
CA GLU A 6 -24.20 -2.00 -8.19
C GLU A 6 -23.16 -0.87 -8.21
N ILE A 7 -22.22 -0.87 -7.28
CA ILE A 7 -21.27 0.24 -7.13
C ILE A 7 -20.04 0.07 -8.02
N ILE A 8 -19.61 -1.18 -8.26
CA ILE A 8 -18.52 -1.48 -9.22
C ILE A 8 -18.89 -1.02 -10.64
N LYS A 9 -20.19 -1.01 -11.00
CA LYS A 9 -20.70 -0.53 -12.31
C LYS A 9 -20.39 0.94 -12.61
N ILE A 10 -20.06 1.76 -11.62
CA ILE A 10 -19.94 3.23 -11.79
C ILE A 10 -18.61 3.65 -12.44
N SER A 11 -17.56 2.82 -12.37
CA SER A 11 -16.23 3.21 -12.90
C SER A 11 -15.68 2.26 -13.97
N TYR A 12 -16.03 0.98 -13.92
CA TYR A 12 -15.62 -0.02 -14.91
C TYR A 12 -16.83 -0.87 -15.25
N GLY A 13 -17.23 -0.88 -16.52
CA GLY A 13 -18.30 -1.77 -16.96
C GLY A 13 -17.96 -3.20 -16.50
N ASN A 14 -18.88 -3.81 -15.75
CA ASN A 14 -18.83 -5.19 -15.26
C ASN A 14 -18.19 -6.21 -16.24
N PRO A 15 -18.33 -6.11 -17.58
CA PRO A 15 -17.66 -7.03 -18.52
C PRO A 15 -16.16 -6.79 -18.78
N CYS A 16 -15.50 -5.77 -18.21
CA CYS A 16 -14.06 -5.59 -18.46
C CYS A 16 -13.19 -6.66 -17.79
N ALA A 17 -13.62 -7.14 -16.62
CA ALA A 17 -12.96 -8.19 -15.86
C ALA A 17 -14.02 -9.09 -15.21
N PRO A 18 -14.76 -9.88 -16.01
CA PRO A 18 -15.86 -10.67 -15.51
C PRO A 18 -15.33 -11.80 -14.60
N PRO A 19 -16.04 -12.11 -13.49
CA PRO A 19 -15.72 -13.30 -12.70
C PRO A 19 -15.95 -14.56 -13.54
N LEU A 20 -15.25 -15.65 -13.22
CA LEU A 20 -15.23 -16.88 -14.04
C LEU A 20 -16.64 -17.41 -14.36
N VAL A 21 -17.57 -17.36 -13.40
CA VAL A 21 -18.96 -17.82 -13.58
C VAL A 21 -19.66 -17.06 -14.70
N VAL A 22 -19.46 -15.75 -14.79
CA VAL A 22 -20.04 -14.90 -15.84
C VAL A 22 -19.33 -15.13 -17.17
N ALA A 23 -17.99 -15.23 -17.17
CA ALA A 23 -17.20 -15.46 -18.37
C ALA A 23 -17.49 -16.81 -19.04
N SER A 24 -17.79 -17.84 -18.25
CA SER A 24 -18.09 -19.19 -18.71
C SER A 24 -19.59 -19.44 -18.99
N ASN A 25 -20.44 -18.42 -18.87
CA ASN A 25 -21.90 -18.52 -19.03
C ASN A 25 -22.54 -19.65 -18.18
N ILE A 26 -21.98 -19.89 -16.99
CA ILE A 26 -22.53 -20.87 -16.05
C ILE A 26 -23.63 -20.17 -15.24
N ASP A 27 -24.79 -20.82 -15.08
CA ASP A 27 -25.87 -20.27 -14.26
C ASP A 27 -25.45 -20.20 -12.79
N GLU A 28 -25.49 -19.00 -12.19
CA GLU A 28 -25.12 -18.74 -10.78
C GLU A 28 -25.87 -19.65 -9.80
N LYS A 29 -27.06 -20.14 -10.17
CA LYS A 29 -27.86 -21.06 -9.37
C LYS A 29 -27.17 -22.41 -9.16
N THR A 30 -26.37 -22.86 -10.11
CA THR A 30 -25.65 -24.14 -10.02
C THR A 30 -24.55 -24.14 -8.96
N LEU A 31 -24.05 -22.96 -8.58
CA LEU A 31 -23.03 -22.80 -7.53
C LEU A 31 -23.64 -22.65 -6.13
N LYS A 32 -24.93 -22.29 -6.03
CA LYS A 32 -25.64 -22.16 -4.77
C LYS A 32 -26.13 -23.52 -4.33
N LYS A 33 -25.65 -24.00 -3.17
CA LYS A 33 -26.25 -25.15 -2.48
C LYS A 33 -27.39 -24.66 -1.61
N ASP A 34 -28.57 -25.25 -1.78
CA ASP A 34 -29.73 -24.94 -0.96
C ASP A 34 -29.41 -25.23 0.53
N GLY A 35 -29.78 -24.28 1.38
CA GLY A 35 -29.56 -24.36 2.83
C GLY A 35 -28.20 -23.86 3.33
N VAL A 36 -27.28 -23.42 2.45
CA VAL A 36 -26.01 -22.81 2.85
C VAL A 36 -26.04 -21.30 2.63
N CYS A 37 -26.06 -20.54 3.73
CA CYS A 37 -25.94 -19.08 3.67
C CYS A 37 -24.46 -18.68 3.58
N ALA A 38 -24.16 -17.67 2.77
CA ALA A 38 -22.86 -17.00 2.85
C ALA A 38 -22.71 -16.40 4.26
N ALA A 39 -21.56 -16.60 4.88
CA ALA A 39 -21.28 -15.96 6.17
C ALA A 39 -21.26 -14.43 5.97
N SER A 40 -22.16 -13.73 6.65
CA SER A 40 -22.15 -12.27 6.74
C SER A 40 -21.91 -11.87 8.18
N LEU A 41 -20.90 -11.02 8.39
CA LEU A 41 -20.60 -10.46 9.71
C LEU A 41 -20.94 -8.96 9.66
N PRO A 42 -21.72 -8.42 10.61
CA PRO A 42 -22.08 -6.99 10.61
C PRO A 42 -20.87 -6.05 10.57
N THR A 43 -19.73 -6.48 11.11
CA THR A 43 -18.49 -5.71 11.12
C THR A 43 -17.93 -5.49 9.72
N THR A 44 -17.85 -6.53 8.88
CA THR A 44 -17.31 -6.41 7.51
C THR A 44 -18.23 -5.58 6.63
N MET A 45 -19.55 -5.70 6.81
CA MET A 45 -20.52 -4.85 6.13
C MET A 45 -20.40 -3.37 6.54
N GLY A 46 -20.20 -3.10 7.84
CA GLY A 46 -20.01 -1.74 8.36
C GLY A 46 -18.74 -1.07 7.81
N ILE A 47 -17.62 -1.79 7.80
CA ILE A 47 -16.33 -1.28 7.27
C ILE A 47 -16.44 -0.96 5.79
N VAL A 48 -16.98 -1.88 4.98
CA VAL A 48 -17.15 -1.67 3.53
C VAL A 48 -18.08 -0.49 3.24
N ALA A 49 -19.17 -0.35 3.99
CA ALA A 49 -20.07 0.80 3.85
C ALA A 49 -19.39 2.12 4.23
N GLY A 50 -18.58 2.13 5.30
CA GLY A 50 -17.80 3.30 5.71
C GLY A 50 -16.83 3.74 4.62
N PHE A 51 -16.05 2.82 4.05
CA PHE A 51 -15.12 3.14 2.96
C PHE A 51 -15.83 3.67 1.72
N LEU A 52 -16.98 3.10 1.38
CA LEU A 52 -17.77 3.57 0.27
C LEU A 52 -18.21 5.03 0.45
N VAL A 53 -18.82 5.36 1.60
CA VAL A 53 -19.32 6.72 1.87
C VAL A 53 -18.17 7.71 1.89
N GLN A 54 -17.05 7.36 2.52
CA GLN A 54 -15.86 8.21 2.52
C GLN A 54 -15.32 8.46 1.11
N ASN A 55 -15.29 7.44 0.25
CA ASN A 55 -14.84 7.61 -1.13
C ASN A 55 -15.83 8.45 -1.96
N SER A 56 -17.13 8.30 -1.73
CA SER A 56 -18.16 9.14 -2.35
C SER A 56 -18.02 10.60 -1.94
N LEU A 57 -17.78 10.89 -0.65
CA LEU A 57 -17.57 12.25 -0.16
C LEU A 57 -16.32 12.88 -0.78
N LYS A 58 -15.18 12.16 -0.76
CA LYS A 58 -13.93 12.61 -1.41
C LYS A 58 -14.15 12.96 -2.88
N TYR A 59 -14.90 12.13 -3.61
CA TYR A 59 -15.20 12.35 -5.02
C TYR A 59 -16.11 13.56 -5.27
N LEU A 60 -17.21 13.68 -4.51
CA LEU A 60 -18.20 14.75 -4.71
C LEU A 60 -17.68 16.13 -4.28
N LEU A 61 -16.95 16.17 -3.16
CA LEU A 61 -16.46 17.41 -2.57
C LEU A 61 -15.02 17.75 -3.01
N LYS A 62 -14.41 16.91 -3.85
CA LYS A 62 -13.07 17.12 -4.45
C LYS A 62 -11.96 17.38 -3.42
N PHE A 63 -11.96 16.62 -2.34
CA PHE A 63 -10.91 16.68 -1.31
C PHE A 63 -10.26 15.31 -1.11
N GLY A 64 -9.01 15.32 -0.65
CA GLY A 64 -8.21 14.11 -0.47
C GLY A 64 -7.99 13.35 -1.78
N GLN A 65 -7.58 12.08 -1.66
CA GLN A 65 -7.33 11.21 -2.80
C GLN A 65 -8.47 10.21 -2.99
N VAL A 66 -9.11 10.23 -4.16
CA VAL A 66 -10.18 9.27 -4.52
C VAL A 66 -9.56 7.96 -4.96
N THR A 67 -10.06 6.85 -4.40
CA THR A 67 -9.55 5.51 -4.71
C THR A 67 -10.47 4.81 -5.71
N LYS A 68 -9.91 4.25 -6.78
CA LYS A 68 -10.66 3.52 -7.83
C LYS A 68 -11.04 2.11 -7.40
N TYR A 69 -10.15 1.44 -6.68
CA TYR A 69 -10.40 0.15 -6.03
C TYR A 69 -9.68 0.11 -4.67
N LEU A 70 -10.43 -0.30 -3.66
CA LEU A 70 -9.93 -0.56 -2.31
C LEU A 70 -10.40 -1.95 -1.89
N GLY A 71 -9.44 -2.85 -1.62
CA GLY A 71 -9.71 -4.16 -1.04
C GLY A 71 -9.68 -4.10 0.49
N TYR A 72 -10.29 -5.09 1.12
CA TYR A 72 -10.23 -5.29 2.57
C TYR A 72 -10.08 -6.78 2.89
N SER A 73 -9.00 -7.13 3.57
CA SER A 73 -8.77 -8.46 4.17
C SER A 73 -8.85 -8.36 5.68
N ALA A 74 -9.95 -8.84 6.27
CA ALA A 74 -10.16 -8.84 7.71
C ALA A 74 -9.26 -9.81 8.48
N LEU A 75 -8.66 -10.80 7.80
CA LEU A 75 -7.78 -11.79 8.45
C LEU A 75 -6.37 -11.25 8.70
N THR A 76 -5.92 -10.32 7.86
CA THR A 76 -4.56 -9.79 7.87
C THR A 76 -4.56 -8.27 8.03
N ASP A 77 -5.72 -7.67 8.32
CA ASP A 77 -5.96 -6.22 8.38
C ASP A 77 -5.30 -5.45 7.23
N PHE A 78 -5.42 -6.00 6.02
CA PHE A 78 -4.73 -5.50 4.84
C PHE A 78 -5.69 -4.76 3.90
N PHE A 79 -5.26 -3.59 3.44
CA PHE A 79 -6.06 -2.66 2.64
C PHE A 79 -5.37 -2.32 1.30
N PRO A 80 -5.39 -3.24 0.31
CA PRO A 80 -4.74 -2.99 -0.97
C PRO A 80 -5.52 -1.96 -1.79
N THR A 81 -4.80 -1.01 -2.36
CA THR A 81 -5.31 -0.09 -3.38
C THR A 81 -4.81 -0.53 -4.75
N MET A 82 -5.66 -0.42 -5.77
CA MET A 82 -5.25 -0.67 -7.15
C MET A 82 -6.01 0.23 -8.11
N GLU A 83 -5.45 0.39 -9.30
CA GLU A 83 -6.11 1.05 -10.42
C GLU A 83 -6.43 0.03 -11.50
N LEU A 84 -7.72 -0.26 -11.65
CA LEU A 84 -8.19 -1.08 -12.77
C LEU A 84 -8.13 -0.23 -14.04
N LYS A 85 -7.74 -0.82 -15.17
CA LYS A 85 -7.79 -0.16 -16.48
C LYS A 85 -8.87 -0.81 -17.34
N PRO A 86 -9.60 -0.05 -18.16
CA PRO A 86 -10.60 -0.64 -19.06
C PRO A 86 -9.94 -1.61 -20.06
N ASN A 87 -10.59 -2.74 -20.33
CA ASN A 87 -10.14 -3.68 -21.36
C ASN A 87 -10.47 -3.11 -22.75
N THR A 88 -9.47 -3.00 -23.63
CA THR A 88 -9.62 -2.52 -25.02
C THR A 88 -10.52 -3.41 -25.86
N THR A 89 -10.62 -4.69 -25.49
CA THR A 89 -11.40 -5.73 -26.18
C THR A 89 -12.65 -6.13 -25.39
N CYS A 90 -13.13 -5.25 -24.51
CA CYS A 90 -14.35 -5.49 -23.72
C CYS A 90 -15.54 -5.92 -24.61
N GLU A 91 -16.29 -6.93 -24.16
CA GLU A 91 -17.48 -7.44 -24.87
C GLU A 91 -18.54 -6.35 -25.05
N ASP A 92 -18.69 -5.48 -24.05
CA ASP A 92 -19.65 -4.37 -24.11
C ASP A 92 -19.21 -3.27 -25.10
N SER A 93 -20.08 -3.05 -26.09
CA SER A 93 -19.91 -2.02 -27.11
C SER A 93 -19.95 -0.60 -26.54
N PHE A 94 -20.75 -0.34 -25.48
CA PHE A 94 -20.82 0.98 -24.86
C PHE A 94 -19.54 1.31 -24.12
N CYS A 95 -18.98 0.34 -23.39
CA CYS A 95 -17.67 0.47 -22.76
C CYS A 95 -16.59 0.87 -23.78
N ARG A 96 -16.49 0.17 -24.91
CA ARG A 96 -15.51 0.51 -25.98
C ARG A 96 -15.71 1.91 -26.55
N LYS A 97 -16.95 2.35 -26.75
CA LYS A 97 -17.27 3.72 -27.19
C LYS A 97 -16.82 4.77 -26.17
N GLN A 98 -17.13 4.57 -24.89
CA GLN A 98 -16.70 5.51 -23.83
C GLN A 98 -15.18 5.56 -23.69
N GLN A 99 -14.48 4.44 -23.86
CA GLN A 99 -13.01 4.42 -23.86
C GLN A 99 -12.43 5.31 -24.96
N SER A 100 -12.98 5.28 -26.18
CA SER A 100 -12.54 6.17 -27.25
C SER A 100 -12.76 7.64 -26.91
N THR A 101 -13.89 7.99 -26.29
CA THR A 101 -14.18 9.36 -25.86
C THR A 101 -13.26 9.84 -24.74
N LYS A 102 -12.99 8.98 -23.74
CA LYS A 102 -12.14 9.31 -22.58
C LYS A 102 -10.67 9.48 -22.95
N LYS A 103 -10.14 8.65 -23.86
CA LYS A 103 -8.76 8.80 -24.40
C LYS A 103 -8.51 10.17 -25.04
N LEU A 104 -9.55 10.81 -25.57
CA LEU A 104 -9.46 12.15 -26.16
C LEU A 104 -9.45 13.27 -25.09
N ILE A 105 -9.88 12.97 -23.86
CA ILE A 105 -10.03 13.93 -22.76
C ILE A 105 -8.85 13.84 -21.77
N GLU A 106 -8.25 12.66 -21.61
CA GLU A 106 -7.09 12.42 -20.73
C GLU A 106 -5.78 12.99 -21.31
N LYS A 107 -5.63 14.31 -21.24
CA LYS A 107 -4.31 14.93 -21.00
C LYS A 107 -4.35 15.53 -19.60
N PRO A 108 -3.97 14.79 -18.54
CA PRO A 108 -3.91 15.35 -17.22
C PRO A 108 -2.66 16.23 -17.12
N ILE A 109 -2.87 17.52 -16.85
CA ILE A 109 -1.84 18.38 -16.26
C ILE A 109 -1.67 17.87 -14.84
N VAL A 110 -0.63 17.10 -14.60
CA VAL A 110 -0.21 16.74 -13.24
C VAL A 110 0.48 17.98 -12.69
N GLU A 111 -0.23 18.80 -11.92
CA GLU A 111 0.42 19.81 -11.11
C GLU A 111 1.22 19.07 -10.03
N PRO A 112 2.54 19.29 -9.93
CA PRO A 112 3.33 18.70 -8.87
C PRO A 112 2.77 19.17 -7.52
N PRO A 113 2.78 18.31 -6.49
CA PRO A 113 2.36 18.70 -5.15
C PRO A 113 3.16 19.94 -4.75
N LYS A 114 2.47 21.05 -4.46
CA LYS A 114 3.10 22.22 -3.87
C LYS A 114 3.54 21.83 -2.47
N GLU A 115 4.85 21.80 -2.25
CA GLU A 115 5.43 21.70 -0.92
C GLU A 115 5.08 22.99 -0.18
N GLU A 116 4.05 22.92 0.66
CA GLU A 116 3.74 24.00 1.58
C GLU A 116 4.84 24.05 2.63
N THR A 117 5.55 25.18 2.71
CA THR A 117 6.54 25.43 3.76
C THR A 117 5.82 25.47 5.10
N VAL A 118 6.07 24.47 5.95
CA VAL A 118 5.51 24.41 7.31
C VAL A 118 6.04 25.60 8.11
N VAL A 119 5.17 26.51 8.50
CA VAL A 119 5.53 27.63 9.40
C VAL A 119 5.50 27.11 10.83
N HIS A 120 6.64 27.18 11.51
CA HIS A 120 6.76 26.85 12.92
C HIS A 120 6.50 28.10 13.78
N GLU A 121 5.69 27.98 14.84
CA GLU A 121 5.38 29.10 15.74
C GLU A 121 6.53 29.43 16.71
N GLU A 122 7.44 28.48 16.94
CA GLU A 122 8.51 28.58 17.93
C GLU A 122 9.90 28.24 17.33
N ASP A 123 10.89 29.08 17.61
CA ASP A 123 12.25 28.96 17.10
C ASP A 123 13.15 28.18 18.06
N TRP A 124 12.91 26.87 18.23
CA TRP A 124 13.76 25.98 19.03
C TRP A 124 15.12 25.63 18.36
N GLY A 125 15.46 26.27 17.24
CA GLY A 125 16.71 26.02 16.50
C GLY A 125 16.79 24.63 15.84
N ILE A 126 15.65 23.97 15.65
CA ILE A 126 15.56 22.65 15.00
C ILE A 126 15.57 22.83 13.48
N THR A 127 16.48 22.15 12.79
CA THR A 127 16.61 22.19 11.33
C THR A 127 16.26 20.84 10.73
N LEU A 128 15.61 20.87 9.56
CA LEU A 128 15.30 19.68 8.78
C LEU A 128 16.59 19.22 8.08
N VAL A 129 17.13 18.09 8.51
CA VAL A 129 18.29 17.45 7.85
C VAL A 129 17.75 16.47 6.82
N ASP A 130 18.21 16.61 5.57
CA ASP A 130 17.88 15.69 4.50
C ASP A 130 18.83 14.48 4.54
N GLU A 131 18.32 13.34 5.02
CA GLU A 131 19.05 12.06 5.11
C GLU A 131 19.30 11.41 3.74
N SER A 132 18.69 11.93 2.67
CA SER A 132 18.87 11.45 1.29
C SER A 132 20.17 11.96 0.66
N ALA A 133 20.72 13.05 1.19
CA ALA A 133 22.03 13.51 0.81
C ALA A 133 23.05 12.54 1.42
N VAL A 134 23.94 11.99 0.59
CA VAL A 134 25.12 11.25 1.05
C VAL A 134 26.04 12.25 1.72
N VAL A 135 25.74 12.61 2.96
CA VAL A 135 26.64 13.38 3.79
C VAL A 135 27.67 12.38 4.28
N ASP A 136 28.90 12.57 3.82
CA ASP A 136 30.08 11.86 4.27
C ASP A 136 30.03 11.76 5.82
N GLU A 137 29.66 10.59 6.35
CA GLU A 137 29.46 10.37 7.81
C GLU A 137 30.75 10.60 8.61
N SER A 138 31.86 10.79 7.91
CA SER A 138 33.19 11.05 8.42
C SER A 138 33.38 12.43 9.07
N LYS A 139 32.44 13.39 8.94
CA LYS A 139 32.49 14.68 9.67
C LYS A 139 31.14 15.17 10.18
N LYS A 140 30.67 14.59 11.29
CA LYS A 140 29.68 15.26 12.15
C LYS A 140 30.37 16.41 12.87
N GLU A 141 30.32 17.62 12.31
CA GLU A 141 30.82 18.83 12.98
C GLU A 141 30.02 19.08 14.25
N VAL A 142 30.67 18.95 15.40
CA VAL A 142 30.07 19.28 16.69
C VAL A 142 30.34 20.75 17.00
N ALA A 143 29.40 21.43 17.66
CA ALA A 143 29.56 22.82 18.06
C ALA A 143 30.87 23.04 18.85
N LYS A 144 31.43 24.25 18.70
CA LYS A 144 32.75 24.62 19.23
C LYS A 144 32.85 24.32 20.74
N GLY A 145 33.61 23.29 21.11
CA GLY A 145 33.83 22.86 22.50
C GLY A 145 33.25 21.49 22.88
N LEU A 146 32.61 20.78 21.96
CA LEU A 146 32.10 19.42 22.16
C LEU A 146 32.85 18.42 21.27
N SER A 147 33.09 17.21 21.78
CA SER A 147 33.67 16.09 21.02
C SER A 147 32.91 14.81 21.34
N TYR A 148 32.80 13.90 20.36
CA TYR A 148 32.24 12.57 20.60
C TYR A 148 33.19 11.74 21.46
N ALA A 149 32.64 10.97 22.39
CA ALA A 149 33.42 10.09 23.28
C ALA A 149 33.84 8.77 22.61
N TYR A 150 33.19 8.40 21.51
CA TYR A 150 33.51 7.22 20.70
C TYR A 150 33.01 7.41 19.28
N GLU A 151 33.68 6.79 18.31
CA GLU A 151 33.22 6.69 16.93
C GLU A 151 32.48 5.36 16.76
N VAL A 152 31.29 5.40 16.14
CA VAL A 152 30.57 4.18 15.74
C VAL A 152 31.27 3.65 14.50
N PRO A 153 31.81 2.42 14.50
CA PRO A 153 32.44 1.85 13.32
C PRO A 153 31.39 1.68 12.21
N VAL A 154 31.73 2.18 11.02
CA VAL A 154 30.95 2.00 9.80
C VAL A 154 30.89 0.51 9.49
N SER A 155 29.70 -0.08 9.57
CA SER A 155 29.48 -1.42 9.07
C SER A 155 29.48 -1.37 7.55
N ASP A 156 30.64 -1.64 6.94
CA ASP A 156 30.74 -1.89 5.50
C ASP A 156 29.82 -3.06 5.14
N VAL A 157 28.79 -2.75 4.36
CA VAL A 157 27.92 -3.73 3.71
C VAL A 157 28.76 -4.42 2.62
N THR A 158 29.45 -5.50 2.99
CA THR A 158 30.10 -6.40 2.02
C THR A 158 29.65 -7.83 2.29
N SER A 159 28.84 -8.35 1.36
CA SER A 159 28.53 -9.75 1.09
C SER A 159 28.13 -10.65 2.26
N GLU A 160 26.84 -11.02 2.29
CA GLU A 160 26.32 -12.19 2.99
C GLU A 160 27.08 -13.46 2.54
N GLU A 161 27.94 -13.99 3.41
CA GLU A 161 28.28 -15.42 3.47
C GLU A 161 27.75 -15.98 4.80
N PRO A 162 27.27 -17.24 4.84
CA PRO A 162 26.45 -17.73 5.92
C PRO A 162 27.28 -17.90 7.20
N VAL A 163 26.80 -17.30 8.29
CA VAL A 163 27.28 -17.58 9.64
C VAL A 163 27.02 -19.05 9.93
N VAL A 164 28.08 -19.86 9.87
CA VAL A 164 28.09 -21.23 10.40
C VAL A 164 27.87 -21.11 11.90
N GLN A 165 26.71 -21.58 12.36
CA GLN A 165 26.48 -21.85 13.77
C GLN A 165 27.41 -23.00 14.17
N GLU A 166 28.56 -22.69 14.75
CA GLU A 166 29.29 -23.68 15.53
C GLU A 166 28.47 -23.98 16.80
N GLU A 167 27.70 -25.06 16.77
CA GLU A 167 27.19 -25.72 17.98
C GLU A 167 28.39 -26.29 18.76
N GLY A 168 29.13 -25.42 19.43
CA GLY A 168 30.14 -25.80 20.41
C GLY A 168 29.48 -26.13 21.75
N ASP A 169 29.71 -27.34 22.25
CA ASP A 169 29.21 -27.79 23.55
C ASP A 169 29.76 -26.88 24.68
N LEU A 170 28.86 -26.46 25.57
CA LEU A 170 29.08 -25.44 26.61
C LEU A 170 30.21 -25.83 27.57
N ASP A 171 30.48 -27.13 27.71
CA ASP A 171 31.54 -27.67 28.56
C ASP A 171 32.96 -27.35 28.03
N ASP A 172 33.14 -27.24 26.72
CA ASP A 172 34.44 -26.97 26.10
C ASP A 172 34.85 -25.49 26.23
N LEU A 173 33.84 -24.61 26.25
CA LEU A 173 33.99 -23.18 26.56
C LEU A 173 34.36 -22.94 28.03
N MET A 174 33.78 -23.71 28.96
CA MET A 174 34.16 -23.64 30.38
C MET A 174 35.57 -24.17 30.65
N ALA A 175 36.03 -25.16 29.89
CA ALA A 175 37.40 -25.67 30.01
C ALA A 175 38.45 -24.62 29.60
N LYS A 176 38.20 -23.88 28.51
CA LYS A 176 39.10 -22.81 28.06
C LYS A 176 39.23 -21.66 29.06
N LEU A 177 38.12 -21.24 29.68
CA LEU A 177 38.13 -20.15 30.67
C LEU A 177 38.84 -20.53 31.98
N LYS A 178 38.93 -21.82 32.32
CA LYS A 178 39.72 -22.30 33.48
C LYS A 178 41.22 -22.41 33.21
N SER A 179 41.64 -22.28 31.95
CA SER A 179 43.06 -22.37 31.55
C SER A 179 43.75 -21.00 31.42
N LEU A 180 42.99 -19.92 31.64
CA LEU A 180 43.47 -18.54 31.85
C LEU A 180 43.57 -18.25 33.36
#